data_AF-A0A942D2L5-F1
#
_entry.id   AF-A0A942D2L5-F1
#
_cell.length_a   1.000
_cell.length_b   1.000
_cell.length_c   1.000
_cell.angle_alpha   90.00
_cell.angle_beta   90.00
_cell.angle_gamma   90.00
#
_symmetry.space_group_name_H-M   'P 1'
#
loop_
_entity.id
_entity.type
_entity.pdbx_description
1 polymer ?
#
loop_
_entity_poly.entity_id
_entity_poly.type
_entity_poly.pdbx_seq_one_letter_code
_entity_poly.pdbx_strand_id
1 'polypeptide(L)'
;MTSKPKVEVAREHLTKAQEEAAAGDLRDAVQWSFASLEAAIDALAEKHGITIGEQHWRRRDAATELRGKGVLPKDLSDLHQLLNEERKAMFYEGEDPDLGELSIQDVISEVETAVRMAEAESE
;
A
#
# COMPACT_ATOMS: atom_id res chain seq x y z
N MET A 1 -8.62 21.42 -12.06
CA MET A 1 -7.47 21.03 -11.24
C MET A 1 -7.13 19.62 -11.66
N THR A 2 -5.94 19.38 -12.22
CA THR A 2 -5.49 18.04 -12.56
C THR A 2 -5.08 17.35 -11.26
N SER A 3 -5.74 16.24 -10.91
CA SER A 3 -5.35 15.42 -9.76
C SER A 3 -3.92 14.91 -9.95
N LYS A 4 -3.16 14.80 -8.85
CA LYS A 4 -1.79 14.28 -8.89
C LYS A 4 -1.76 12.81 -9.35
N PRO A 5 -0.77 12.38 -10.15
CA PRO A 5 -0.61 10.98 -10.53
C PRO A 5 -0.52 10.07 -9.30
N LYS A 6 -1.19 8.92 -9.34
CA LYS A 6 -1.24 7.96 -8.24
C LYS A 6 0.14 7.42 -7.86
N VAL A 7 1.01 7.23 -8.84
CA VAL A 7 2.40 6.80 -8.63
C VAL A 7 3.20 7.81 -7.80
N GLU A 8 3.03 9.11 -8.03
CA GLU A 8 3.70 10.15 -7.24
C GLU A 8 3.17 10.16 -5.79
N VAL A 9 1.85 10.00 -5.62
CA VAL A 9 1.24 9.90 -4.30
C VAL A 9 1.76 8.66 -3.54
N ALA A 10 1.89 7.53 -4.22
CA ALA A 10 2.41 6.30 -3.64
C ALA A 10 3.85 6.49 -3.13
N ARG A 11 4.70 7.14 -3.92
CA ARG A 11 6.08 7.46 -3.55
C ARG A 11 6.14 8.42 -2.36
N GLU A 12 5.33 9.48 -2.34
CA GLU A 12 5.30 10.42 -1.22
C GLU A 12 4.87 9.77 0.10
N HIS A 13 3.85 8.92 0.05
CA HIS A 13 3.43 8.16 1.23
C HIS A 13 4.47 7.15 1.69
N LEU A 14 5.20 6.51 0.76
CA LEU A 14 6.30 5.62 1.12
C LEU A 14 7.41 6.35 1.87
N THR A 15 7.80 7.54 1.39
CA THR A 15 8.81 8.38 2.07
C THR A 15 8.38 8.69 3.50
N LYS A 16 7.11 9.08 3.70
CA LYS A 16 6.59 9.32 5.05
C LYS A 16 6.61 8.08 5.92
N ALA A 17 6.19 6.92 5.39
CA ALA A 17 6.25 5.67 6.15
C ALA A 17 7.67 5.34 6.64
N GLN A 18 8.68 5.60 5.80
CA GLN A 18 10.09 5.42 6.15
C GLN A 18 10.55 6.42 7.23
N GLU A 19 10.14 7.68 7.13
CA GLU A 19 10.45 8.72 8.13
C GLU A 19 9.84 8.39 9.50
N GLU A 20 8.57 8.00 9.55
CA GLU A 20 7.88 7.66 10.80
C GLU A 20 8.44 6.38 11.43
N ALA A 21 8.75 5.37 10.60
CA ALA A 21 9.41 4.16 11.08
C ALA A 21 10.80 4.46 11.67
N ALA A 22 11.54 5.40 11.08
CA ALA A 22 12.84 5.84 11.61
C ALA A 22 12.70 6.66 12.90
N ALA A 23 11.60 7.40 13.06
CA ALA A 23 11.25 8.11 14.29
C ALA A 23 10.73 7.18 15.40
N GLY A 24 10.40 5.93 15.06
CA GLY A 24 9.81 4.96 15.98
C GLY A 24 8.30 5.12 16.17
N ASP A 25 7.64 5.93 15.32
CA ASP A 25 6.18 6.05 15.32
C ASP A 25 5.58 4.94 14.47
N LEU A 26 5.27 3.82 15.12
CA LEU A 26 4.70 2.65 14.45
C LEU A 26 3.30 2.93 13.88
N ARG A 27 2.51 3.79 14.54
CA ARG A 27 1.14 4.07 14.13
C ARG A 27 1.11 4.82 12.80
N ASP A 28 1.87 5.90 12.73
CA ASP A 28 1.96 6.69 11.51
C ASP A 28 2.71 5.95 10.40
N ALA A 29 3.71 5.13 10.74
CA ALA A 29 4.36 4.27 9.76
C ALA A 29 3.37 3.29 9.09
N VAL A 30 2.53 2.59 9.87
CA VAL A 30 1.50 1.69 9.34
C VAL A 30 0.47 2.44 8.50
N GLN A 31 0.02 3.60 8.97
CA GLN A 31 -0.93 4.45 8.24
C GLN A 31 -0.38 4.88 6.87
N TRP A 32 0.87 5.32 6.83
CA TRP A 32 1.50 5.75 5.57
C TRP A 32 1.86 4.57 4.66
N SER A 33 2.28 3.43 5.21
CA SER A 33 2.48 2.20 4.44
C SER A 33 1.18 1.74 3.77
N PHE A 34 0.05 1.77 4.49
CA PHE A 34 -1.25 1.46 3.91
C PHE A 34 -1.63 2.42 2.78
N ALA A 35 -1.53 3.73 3.04
CA ALA A 35 -1.88 4.76 2.06
C ALA A 35 -0.96 4.73 0.81
N SER A 36 0.30 4.34 0.97
CA SER A 36 1.24 4.14 -0.14
C SER A 36 0.86 2.90 -0.95
N LEU A 37 0.58 1.78 -0.30
CA LEU A 37 0.17 0.53 -0.96
C LEU A 37 -1.11 0.70 -1.78
N GLU A 38 -2.13 1.38 -1.24
CA GLU A 38 -3.36 1.65 -2.00
C GLU A 38 -3.11 2.51 -3.24
N ALA A 39 -2.25 3.52 -3.15
CA ALA A 39 -1.91 4.39 -4.27
C ALA A 39 -1.09 3.64 -5.34
N ALA A 40 -0.19 2.73 -4.95
CA ALA A 40 0.56 1.90 -5.88
C ALA A 40 -0.36 0.90 -6.61
N ILE A 41 -1.26 0.23 -5.89
CA ILE A 41 -2.27 -0.66 -6.48
C ILE A 41 -3.19 0.11 -7.42
N ASP A 42 -3.65 1.31 -7.04
CA ASP A 42 -4.45 2.20 -7.90
C ASP A 42 -3.72 2.51 -9.22
N ALA A 43 -2.45 2.92 -9.14
CA ALA A 43 -1.64 3.27 -10.32
C ALA A 43 -1.46 2.09 -11.27
N LEU A 44 -1.10 0.92 -10.74
CA LEU A 44 -0.92 -0.30 -11.52
C LEU A 44 -2.24 -0.77 -12.13
N ALA A 45 -3.31 -0.76 -11.36
CA ALA A 45 -4.63 -1.16 -11.86
C ALA A 45 -5.11 -0.26 -12.99
N GLU A 46 -4.92 1.06 -12.87
CA GLU A 46 -5.23 2.02 -13.94
C GLU A 46 -4.46 1.69 -15.22
N LYS A 47 -3.15 1.45 -15.11
CA LYS A 47 -2.30 1.08 -16.27
C LYS A 47 -2.74 -0.23 -16.93
N HIS A 48 -3.12 -1.23 -16.15
CA HIS A 48 -3.48 -2.56 -16.64
C HIS A 48 -4.99 -2.78 -16.87
N GLY A 49 -5.79 -1.69 -16.84
CA GLY A 49 -7.22 -1.73 -17.10
C GLY A 49 -8.04 -2.51 -16.06
N ILE A 50 -7.55 -2.61 -14.83
CA ILE A 50 -8.23 -3.29 -13.71
C ILE A 50 -9.15 -2.28 -13.02
N THR A 51 -10.44 -2.59 -12.97
CA THR A 51 -11.44 -1.66 -12.42
C THR A 51 -11.51 -1.74 -10.90
N ILE A 52 -10.88 -0.79 -10.23
CA ILE A 52 -11.04 -0.56 -8.79
C ILE A 52 -12.18 0.45 -8.60
N GLY A 53 -13.32 -0.04 -8.11
CA GLY A 53 -14.44 0.84 -7.75
C GLY A 53 -14.21 1.56 -6.42
N GLU A 54 -15.23 2.22 -5.88
CA GLU A 54 -15.16 2.89 -4.55
C GLU A 54 -15.04 1.92 -3.37
N GLN A 55 -15.15 0.62 -3.62
CA GLN A 55 -15.17 -0.42 -2.60
C GLN A 55 -13.73 -0.81 -2.20
N HIS A 56 -13.35 -0.57 -0.95
CA HIS A 56 -12.00 -0.88 -0.44
C HIS A 56 -11.56 -2.34 -0.65
N TRP A 57 -12.48 -3.31 -0.64
CA TRP A 57 -12.13 -4.71 -0.88
C TRP A 57 -11.63 -4.98 -2.31
N ARG A 58 -12.01 -4.15 -3.30
CA ARG A 58 -11.56 -4.32 -4.70
C ARG A 58 -10.08 -4.06 -4.89
N ARG A 59 -9.41 -3.35 -3.97
CA ARG A 59 -7.94 -3.19 -4.01
C ARG A 59 -7.21 -4.49 -3.68
N ARG A 60 -7.83 -5.35 -2.87
CA ARG A 60 -7.32 -6.70 -2.60
C ARG A 60 -7.43 -7.57 -3.84
N ASP A 61 -8.60 -7.57 -4.48
CA ASP A 61 -8.82 -8.31 -5.72
C ASP A 61 -7.86 -7.82 -6.83
N ALA A 62 -7.64 -6.50 -6.92
CA ALA A 62 -6.68 -5.92 -7.85
C ALA A 62 -5.25 -6.36 -7.56
N ALA A 63 -4.81 -6.44 -6.29
CA ALA A 63 -3.49 -6.95 -5.95
C ALA A 63 -3.30 -8.41 -6.40
N THR A 64 -4.30 -9.27 -6.18
CA THR A 64 -4.29 -10.66 -6.65
C THR A 64 -4.26 -10.74 -8.17
N GLU A 65 -5.06 -9.93 -8.87
CA GLU A 65 -5.09 -9.90 -10.34
C GLU A 65 -3.76 -9.38 -10.93
N LEU A 66 -3.18 -8.33 -10.35
CA LEU A 66 -1.87 -7.79 -10.76
C LEU A 66 -0.77 -8.82 -10.64
N ARG A 67 -0.74 -9.60 -9.56
CA ARG A 67 0.17 -10.74 -9.44
C ARG A 67 -0.13 -11.80 -10.50
N GLY A 68 -1.40 -12.14 -10.72
CA GLY A 68 -1.81 -13.10 -11.75
C GLY A 68 -1.37 -12.71 -13.17
N LYS A 69 -1.29 -11.40 -13.45
CA LYS A 69 -0.76 -10.83 -14.71
C LYS A 69 0.77 -10.73 -14.75
N GLY A 70 1.47 -11.09 -13.66
CA GLY A 70 2.93 -10.98 -13.55
C GLY A 70 3.45 -9.56 -13.35
N VAL A 71 2.58 -8.60 -13.02
CA VAL A 71 2.93 -7.20 -12.78
C VAL A 71 3.54 -7.03 -11.39
N LEU A 72 2.90 -7.64 -10.39
CA LEU A 72 3.47 -7.74 -9.05
C LEU A 72 4.19 -9.08 -8.88
N PRO A 73 5.38 -9.09 -8.26
CA PRO A 73 6.13 -10.33 -8.04
C PRO A 73 5.47 -11.26 -7.02
N LYS A 74 4.61 -10.73 -6.15
CA LYS A 74 3.88 -11.47 -5.13
C LYS A 74 2.47 -10.92 -4.93
N ASP A 75 1.61 -11.73 -4.30
CA ASP A 75 0.29 -11.25 -3.90
C ASP A 75 0.43 -10.31 -2.70
N LEU A 76 -0.20 -9.15 -2.77
CA LEU A 76 -0.23 -8.15 -1.70
C LEU A 76 -1.63 -8.04 -1.06
N SER A 77 -2.57 -8.92 -1.42
CA SER A 77 -3.94 -8.94 -0.88
C SER A 77 -3.97 -9.06 0.64
N ASP A 78 -3.10 -9.90 1.19
CA ASP A 78 -3.08 -10.22 2.63
C ASP A 78 -2.39 -9.09 3.40
N LEU A 79 -1.31 -8.52 2.84
CA LEU A 79 -0.68 -7.33 3.40
C LEU A 79 -1.64 -6.14 3.40
N HIS A 80 -2.37 -5.91 2.30
CA HIS A 80 -3.40 -4.86 2.24
C HIS A 80 -4.50 -5.08 3.27
N GLN A 81 -4.95 -6.33 3.47
CA GLN A 81 -5.92 -6.66 4.50
C GLN A 81 -5.40 -6.35 5.90
N LEU A 82 -4.23 -6.88 6.25
CA LEU A 82 -3.58 -6.66 7.54
C LEU A 82 -3.49 -5.17 7.87
N LEU A 83 -2.89 -4.38 6.97
CA LEU A 83 -2.70 -2.95 7.18
C LEU A 83 -4.03 -2.19 7.32
N ASN A 84 -5.08 -2.60 6.62
CA ASN A 84 -6.40 -1.99 6.77
C ASN A 84 -7.06 -2.34 8.12
N GLU A 85 -6.87 -3.55 8.61
CA GLU A 85 -7.37 -4.00 9.92
C GLU A 85 -6.65 -3.26 11.05
N GLU A 86 -5.32 -3.24 11.03
CA GLU A 86 -4.51 -2.50 12.00
C GLU A 86 -4.81 -1.00 11.99
N ARG A 87 -4.97 -0.43 10.79
CA ARG A 87 -5.40 0.96 10.66
C ARG A 87 -6.74 1.21 11.34
N LYS A 88 -7.72 0.32 11.17
CA LYS A 88 -9.03 0.47 11.82
C LYS A 88 -8.94 0.33 13.32
N ALA A 89 -8.18 -0.65 13.82
CA ALA A 89 -7.96 -0.86 15.24
C ALA A 89 -7.35 0.41 15.89
N MET A 90 -6.32 0.99 15.26
CA MET A 90 -5.75 2.26 15.71
C MET A 90 -6.77 3.40 15.79
N PHE A 91 -7.58 3.60 14.74
CA PHE A 91 -8.50 4.74 14.66
C PHE A 91 -9.75 4.60 15.52
N TYR A 92 -10.30 3.39 15.62
CA TYR A 92 -11.59 3.16 16.27
C TYR A 92 -11.45 2.61 17.69
N GLU A 93 -10.38 1.87 17.96
CA GLU A 93 -10.17 1.14 19.21
C GLU A 93 -9.00 1.72 20.02
N GLY A 94 -8.14 2.50 19.36
CA GLY A 94 -6.99 3.16 19.99
C GLY A 94 -5.84 2.20 20.27
N GLU A 95 -5.87 1.00 19.70
CA GLU A 95 -4.86 -0.04 19.86
C GLU A 95 -3.57 0.30 19.10
N ASP A 96 -2.45 -0.27 19.56
CA ASP A 96 -1.20 -0.20 18.80
C ASP A 96 -1.20 -1.27 17.69
N PRO A 97 -0.57 -1.02 16.53
CA PRO A 97 -0.54 -1.99 15.45
C PRO A 97 0.11 -3.32 15.84
N ASP A 98 -0.57 -4.41 15.52
CA ASP A 98 -0.05 -5.77 15.54
C ASP A 98 0.19 -6.25 14.10
N LEU A 99 1.45 -6.26 13.69
CA LEU A 99 1.86 -6.74 12.35
C LEU A 99 2.08 -8.26 12.32
N GLY A 100 1.76 -8.98 13.40
CA GLY A 100 1.98 -10.40 13.55
C GLY A 100 3.46 -10.75 13.48
N GLU A 101 3.82 -11.60 12.51
CA GLU A 101 5.22 -12.01 12.29
C GLU A 101 6.05 -10.98 11.51
N LEU A 102 5.41 -9.96 10.92
CA LEU A 102 6.09 -8.93 10.12
C LEU A 102 6.62 -7.81 11.02
N SER A 103 7.81 -7.31 10.72
CA SER A 103 8.25 -6.01 11.20
C SER A 103 7.73 -4.89 10.29
N ILE A 104 7.73 -3.64 10.79
CA ILE A 104 7.42 -2.48 9.96
C ILE A 104 8.39 -2.33 8.76
N GLN A 105 9.64 -2.79 8.91
CA GLN A 105 10.62 -2.77 7.82
C GLN A 105 10.28 -3.80 6.74
N ASP A 106 9.76 -4.98 7.11
CA ASP A 106 9.24 -5.95 6.15
C ASP A 106 8.07 -5.36 5.37
N VAL A 107 7.12 -4.73 6.07
CA VAL A 107 5.99 -4.02 5.42
C VAL A 107 6.48 -2.97 4.43
N ILE A 108 7.38 -2.08 4.84
CA ILE A 108 7.91 -1.00 3.99
C ILE A 108 8.62 -1.57 2.76
N SER A 109 9.38 -2.65 2.90
CA SER A 109 10.08 -3.30 1.77
C SER A 109 9.08 -3.82 0.71
N GLU A 110 7.95 -4.36 1.15
CA GLU A 110 6.92 -4.87 0.23
C GLU A 110 6.15 -3.75 -0.45
N VAL A 111 5.85 -2.69 0.27
CA VAL A 111 5.23 -1.48 -0.29
C VAL A 111 6.18 -0.80 -1.27
N GLU A 112 7.47 -0.71 -0.94
CA GLU A 112 8.49 -0.17 -1.84
C GLU A 112 8.57 -0.96 -3.15
N THR A 113 8.48 -2.29 -3.08
CA THR A 113 8.43 -3.14 -4.27
C THR A 113 7.25 -2.77 -5.16
N ALA A 114 6.05 -2.61 -4.59
CA ALA A 114 4.86 -2.21 -5.35
C ALA A 114 5.01 -0.82 -5.98
N VAL A 115 5.56 0.15 -5.24
CA VAL A 115 5.81 1.52 -5.73
C VAL A 115 6.79 1.51 -6.90
N ARG A 116 7.89 0.75 -6.81
CA ARG A 116 8.86 0.62 -7.91
C ARG A 116 8.24 0.01 -9.16
N MET A 117 7.35 -0.96 -9.02
CA MET A 117 6.61 -1.52 -10.17
C MET A 117 5.68 -0.48 -10.79
N ALA A 118 4.97 0.31 -9.96
CA ALA A 118 4.12 1.39 -10.46
C ALA A 118 4.91 2.47 -11.22
N GLU A 119 6.12 2.79 -10.76
CA GLU A 119 7.03 3.73 -11.43
C GLU A 119 7.53 3.20 -12.77
N ALA A 120 7.98 1.94 -12.81
CA ALA A 120 8.46 1.31 -14.05
C ALA A 120 7.36 1.24 -15.13
N GLU A 121 6.10 1.04 -14.73
CA GLU A 121 4.96 1.04 -15.64
C GLU A 121 4.49 2.46 -16.03
N SER A 122 5.01 3.51 -15.40
CA SER A 122 4.65 4.92 -15.69
C SER A 122 5.57 5.60 -16.71
N GLU A 123 6.71 4.98 -17.04
CA GLU A 123 7.62 5.38 -18.13
C GLU A 123 7.11 4.96 -19.52
#